data_AF-A0A1F9A6J1-F1
#
_entry.id   AF-A0A1F9A6J1-F1
#
_cell.length_a   1.000
_cell.length_b   1.000
_cell.length_c   1.000
_cell.angle_alpha   90.00
_cell.angle_beta   90.00
_cell.angle_gamma   90.00
#
_symmetry.space_group_name_H-M   'P 1'
#
loop_
_entity.id
_entity.type
_entity.pdbx_description
1 polymer ?
#
loop_
_entity_poly.entity_id
_entity_poly.type
_entity_poly.pdbx_seq_one_letter_code
_entity_poly.pdbx_strand_id
1 'polypeptide(L)'
;MEGSLQGNRDRIILEIVKLLLRSEVAFQEIFSRYGEGRIRFSAVEHWVDDKGRSLLFNLKEQCHALFREKPKGSERQNEWLLDLVIGSIFHEAMKLRENLYQLEIYRPRYIQYRRSAGATDYEKDYIKRFERIIARAEQGVAEGMEETRSLYRDAMAQLIDLFKENAEDPFWVRFLLEQEILLQKVYGPKRTREIFRLLFGKDLLKAYHIAGQSYLESGHYDLASLYFSKSLRLDPHHNDTFLLHSLSRGMSAYYQNSYPKALSCFGKLTALKWSLKATREQLQRVEEVCRKISVEMKEEKGVRGARRADSLAEQIGKML
;
A
#
# COMPACT_ATOMS: atom_id res chain seq x y z
N MET A 1 -21.88 13.83 6.09
CA MET A 1 -20.63 14.64 6.03
C MET A 1 -19.51 14.02 6.86
N GLU A 2 -19.76 13.57 8.09
CA GLU A 2 -18.71 12.93 8.91
C GLU A 2 -18.16 11.63 8.30
N GLY A 3 -19.01 10.77 7.71
CA GLY A 3 -18.56 9.54 7.03
C GLY A 3 -17.67 9.76 5.80
N SER A 4 -17.83 10.89 5.07
CA SER A 4 -16.97 11.20 3.91
C SER A 4 -15.62 11.82 4.33
N LEU A 5 -15.58 12.53 5.46
CA LEU A 5 -14.36 13.08 6.04
C LEU A 5 -13.49 11.97 6.65
N GLN A 6 -14.10 11.01 7.35
CA GLN A 6 -13.40 9.84 7.89
C GLN A 6 -12.83 8.94 6.77
N GLY A 7 -13.63 8.65 5.73
CA GLY A 7 -13.16 7.84 4.60
C GLY A 7 -12.04 8.49 3.77
N ASN A 8 -11.99 9.83 3.70
CA ASN A 8 -10.88 10.53 3.06
C ASN A 8 -9.61 10.45 3.92
N ARG A 9 -9.75 10.60 5.24
CA ARG A 9 -8.65 10.49 6.19
C ARG A 9 -7.99 9.11 6.16
N ASP A 10 -8.78 8.04 6.17
CA ASP A 10 -8.24 6.67 6.20
C ASP A 10 -7.48 6.35 4.91
N ARG A 11 -7.92 6.88 3.76
CA ARG A 11 -7.16 6.81 2.50
C ARG A 11 -5.81 7.52 2.58
N ILE A 12 -5.76 8.71 3.19
CA ILE A 12 -4.50 9.45 3.36
C ILE A 12 -3.54 8.68 4.26
N ILE A 13 -4.02 8.09 5.36
CA ILE A 13 -3.18 7.26 6.24
C ILE A 13 -2.59 6.07 5.48
N LEU A 14 -3.39 5.37 4.69
CA LEU A 14 -2.91 4.23 3.89
C LEU A 14 -1.84 4.65 2.88
N GLU A 15 -1.98 5.82 2.24
CA GLU A 15 -0.93 6.34 1.35
C GLU A 15 0.33 6.78 2.11
N ILE A 16 0.22 7.37 3.30
CA ILE A 16 1.37 7.67 4.17
C ILE A 16 2.11 6.39 4.52
N VAL A 17 1.39 5.34 4.96
CA VAL A 17 1.98 4.04 5.29
C VAL A 17 2.70 3.44 4.08
N LYS A 18 2.08 3.48 2.90
CA LYS A 18 2.67 3.01 1.65
C LYS A 18 3.95 3.75 1.28
N LEU A 19 3.95 5.07 1.42
CA LEU A 19 5.12 5.91 1.16
C LEU A 19 6.24 5.64 2.16
N LEU A 20 5.90 5.44 3.44
CA LEU A 20 6.86 5.06 4.48
C LEU A 20 7.49 3.69 4.19
N LEU A 21 6.70 2.68 3.82
CA LEU A 21 7.20 1.36 3.41
C LEU A 21 8.11 1.45 2.17
N ARG A 22 7.74 2.25 1.17
CA ARG A 22 8.60 2.50 -0.01
C ARG A 22 9.89 3.21 0.35
N SER A 23 9.83 4.13 1.31
CA SER A 23 10.97 4.87 1.79
C SER A 23 11.96 3.98 2.53
N GLU A 24 11.46 3.02 3.32
CA GLU A 24 12.29 2.00 3.95
C GLU A 24 12.98 1.10 2.90
N VAL A 25 12.27 0.66 1.86
CA VAL A 25 12.90 -0.12 0.77
C VAL A 25 14.02 0.68 0.08
N ALA A 26 13.79 1.97 -0.18
CA ALA A 26 14.81 2.83 -0.76
C ALA A 26 16.02 2.99 0.17
N PHE A 27 15.78 3.16 1.48
CA PHE A 27 16.84 3.26 2.48
C PHE A 27 17.63 1.95 2.60
N GLN A 28 16.99 0.77 2.57
CA GLN A 28 17.69 -0.52 2.57
C GLN A 28 18.68 -0.64 1.40
N GLU A 29 18.31 -0.15 0.21
CA GLU A 29 19.21 -0.12 -0.94
C GLU A 29 20.40 0.85 -0.72
N ILE A 30 20.13 2.04 -0.17
CA ILE A 30 21.17 3.02 0.19
C ILE A 30 22.14 2.43 1.21
N PHE A 31 21.60 1.79 2.26
CA PHE A 31 22.38 1.19 3.34
C PHE A 31 23.22 0.00 2.83
N SER A 32 22.68 -0.82 1.91
CA SER A 32 23.44 -1.89 1.25
C SER A 32 24.62 -1.34 0.47
N ARG A 33 24.40 -0.30 -0.36
CA ARG A 33 25.48 0.35 -1.13
C ARG A 33 26.53 1.00 -0.22
N TYR A 34 26.12 1.54 0.93
CA TYR A 34 27.03 2.05 1.94
C TYR A 34 27.92 0.93 2.51
N GLY A 35 27.35 -0.21 2.89
CA GLY A 35 28.12 -1.37 3.38
C GLY A 35 29.12 -1.92 2.35
N GLU A 36 28.84 -1.77 1.05
CA GLU A 36 29.74 -2.13 -0.04
C GLU A 36 30.80 -1.06 -0.37
N GLY A 37 30.76 0.11 0.29
CA GLY A 37 31.63 1.25 -0.02
C GLY A 37 31.31 1.94 -1.36
N ARG A 38 30.09 1.76 -1.88
CA ARG A 38 29.63 2.27 -3.19
C ARG A 38 28.57 3.36 -3.09
N ILE A 39 28.36 3.93 -1.90
CA ILE A 39 27.39 5.01 -1.74
C ILE A 39 27.81 6.25 -2.54
N ARG A 40 26.82 6.88 -3.16
CA ARG A 40 26.98 8.14 -3.89
C ARG A 40 25.92 9.13 -3.44
N PHE A 41 26.25 10.42 -3.48
CA PHE A 41 25.36 11.53 -3.21
C PHE A 41 24.07 11.44 -4.02
N SER A 42 24.17 11.10 -5.32
CA SER A 42 23.00 10.94 -6.20
C SER A 42 21.98 9.91 -5.72
N ALA A 43 22.40 8.87 -4.97
CA ALA A 43 21.46 7.88 -4.41
C ALA A 43 20.60 8.49 -3.30
N VAL A 44 21.19 9.40 -2.49
CA VAL A 44 20.52 10.06 -1.37
C VAL A 44 19.73 11.28 -1.83
N GLU A 45 20.19 12.00 -2.86
CA GLU A 45 19.51 13.17 -3.42
C GLU A 45 18.09 12.85 -3.92
N HIS A 46 17.89 11.71 -4.59
CA HIS A 46 16.56 11.29 -5.05
C HIS A 46 15.64 10.83 -3.90
N TRP A 47 16.25 10.35 -2.82
CA TRP A 47 15.52 9.85 -1.65
C TRP A 47 15.07 11.00 -0.74
N VAL A 48 15.89 12.05 -0.57
CA VAL A 48 15.57 13.24 0.23
C VAL A 48 16.04 14.55 -0.42
N ASP A 49 15.09 15.49 -0.54
CA ASP A 49 15.31 16.84 -1.01
C ASP A 49 14.61 17.90 -0.14
N ASP A 50 14.98 19.15 -0.36
CA ASP A 50 14.30 20.36 0.13
C ASP A 50 13.55 21.11 -1.00
N LYS A 51 13.47 20.51 -2.19
CA LYS A 51 12.91 21.11 -3.42
C LYS A 51 11.52 20.57 -3.77
N GLY A 52 11.00 19.65 -2.98
CA GLY A 52 9.65 19.13 -3.11
C GLY A 52 9.46 17.97 -4.08
N ARG A 53 10.52 17.24 -4.44
CA ARG A 53 10.44 16.20 -5.48
C ARG A 53 10.73 14.79 -4.95
N SER A 54 11.40 14.72 -3.80
CA SER A 54 11.87 13.47 -3.21
C SER A 54 10.76 12.69 -2.51
N LEU A 55 11.02 11.40 -2.34
CA LEU A 55 10.12 10.50 -1.63
C LEU A 55 9.89 10.94 -0.18
N LEU A 56 10.95 11.27 0.56
CA LEU A 56 10.85 11.67 1.96
C LEU A 56 10.20 13.04 2.15
N PHE A 57 10.42 13.99 1.24
CA PHE A 57 9.72 15.28 1.30
C PHE A 57 8.21 15.08 1.14
N ASN A 58 7.80 14.33 0.12
CA ASN A 58 6.37 14.05 -0.11
C ASN A 58 5.72 13.31 1.06
N LEU A 59 6.44 12.35 1.66
CA LEU A 59 5.97 11.64 2.85
C LEU A 59 5.78 12.59 4.03
N LYS A 60 6.78 13.45 4.30
CA LYS A 60 6.74 14.43 5.38
C LYS A 60 5.57 15.41 5.21
N GLU A 61 5.37 15.96 4.03
CA GLU A 61 4.30 16.94 3.78
C GLU A 61 2.91 16.32 3.95
N GLN A 62 2.70 15.08 3.46
CA GLN A 62 1.43 14.38 3.68
C GLN A 62 1.18 14.09 5.17
N CYS A 63 2.25 13.74 5.89
CA CYS A 63 2.19 13.50 7.33
C CYS A 63 1.82 14.78 8.10
N HIS A 64 2.52 15.88 7.82
CA HIS A 64 2.25 17.18 8.42
C HIS A 64 0.81 17.66 8.16
N ALA A 65 0.34 17.57 6.91
CA ALA A 65 -1.01 17.99 6.54
C ALA A 65 -2.09 17.20 7.29
N LEU A 66 -1.85 15.90 7.54
CA LEU A 66 -2.81 15.05 8.22
C LEU A 66 -2.85 15.28 9.74
N PHE A 67 -1.70 15.52 10.37
CA PHE A 67 -1.58 15.50 11.83
C PHE A 67 -1.50 16.87 12.49
N ARG A 68 -0.96 17.91 11.83
CA ARG A 68 -0.72 19.22 12.48
C ARG A 68 -1.86 20.22 12.38
N GLU A 69 -2.86 19.99 11.52
CA GLU A 69 -4.03 20.86 11.41
C GLU A 69 -5.08 20.63 12.51
N LYS A 70 -4.81 19.77 13.50
CA LYS A 70 -5.77 19.43 14.57
C LYS A 70 -5.61 20.30 15.83
N PRO A 71 -6.73 20.65 16.49
CA PRO A 71 -6.69 21.23 17.83
C PRO A 71 -6.13 20.22 18.85
N LYS A 72 -5.26 20.71 19.74
CA LYS A 72 -4.64 19.94 20.85
C LYS A 72 -5.69 19.09 21.58
N GLY A 73 -5.45 17.78 21.66
CA GLY A 73 -6.23 16.84 22.50
C GLY A 73 -7.07 15.80 21.75
N SER A 74 -6.99 15.70 20.41
CA SER A 74 -7.74 14.73 19.60
C SER A 74 -6.87 13.74 18.80
N GLU A 75 -5.57 13.71 19.06
CA GLU A 75 -4.61 12.87 18.35
C GLU A 75 -4.59 11.46 18.95
N ARG A 76 -4.79 10.44 18.11
CA ARG A 76 -4.51 9.06 18.51
C ARG A 76 -3.00 8.97 18.72
N GLN A 77 -2.56 8.42 19.86
CA GLN A 77 -1.16 8.39 20.25
C GLN A 77 -0.22 7.83 19.17
N ASN A 78 -0.67 6.81 18.42
CA ASN A 78 0.10 6.16 17.36
C ASN A 78 0.30 7.06 16.12
N GLU A 79 -0.63 7.96 15.83
CA GLU A 79 -0.57 8.87 14.68
C GLU A 79 0.44 10.01 14.92
N TRP A 80 0.44 10.57 16.12
CA TRP A 80 1.42 11.58 16.51
C TRP A 80 2.84 11.01 16.54
N LEU A 81 3.00 9.79 17.04
CA LEU A 81 4.30 9.11 17.04
C LEU A 81 4.80 8.87 15.60
N LEU A 82 3.89 8.53 14.68
CA LEU A 82 4.21 8.39 13.26
C LEU A 82 4.73 9.71 12.63
N ASP A 83 4.11 10.86 12.96
CA ASP A 83 4.59 12.19 12.53
C ASP A 83 6.01 12.47 13.01
N LEU A 84 6.26 12.24 14.30
CA LEU A 84 7.57 12.46 14.90
C LEU A 84 8.65 11.59 14.27
N VAL A 85 8.36 10.31 14.05
CA VAL A 85 9.33 9.37 13.47
C VAL A 85 9.61 9.72 12.01
N ILE A 86 8.59 10.03 11.21
CA ILE A 86 8.76 10.46 9.81
C ILE A 86 9.57 11.77 9.73
N GLY A 87 9.27 12.73 10.60
CA GLY A 87 10.02 13.98 10.68
C GLY A 87 11.49 13.74 11.05
N SER A 88 11.75 12.86 12.02
CA SER A 88 13.10 12.50 12.45
C SER A 88 13.89 11.82 11.33
N ILE A 89 13.29 10.85 10.63
CA ILE A 89 13.90 10.20 9.46
C ILE A 89 14.24 11.23 8.38
N PHE A 90 13.34 12.18 8.10
CA PHE A 90 13.59 13.24 7.14
C PHE A 90 14.81 14.10 7.53
N HIS A 91 14.91 14.50 8.79
CA HIS A 91 16.02 15.33 9.27
C HIS A 91 17.35 14.57 9.27
N GLU A 92 17.36 13.30 9.65
CA GLU A 92 18.55 12.45 9.54
C GLU A 92 19.00 12.28 8.09
N ALA A 93 18.04 12.03 7.19
CA ALA A 93 18.31 11.92 5.77
C ALA A 93 18.92 13.21 5.19
N MET A 94 18.44 14.39 5.61
CA MET A 94 19.00 15.68 5.19
C MET A 94 20.43 15.88 5.68
N LYS A 95 20.73 15.53 6.95
CA LYS A 95 22.10 15.58 7.49
C LYS A 95 23.03 14.64 6.72
N LEU A 96 22.57 13.42 6.47
CA LEU A 96 23.31 12.42 5.70
C LEU A 96 23.61 12.92 4.28
N ARG A 97 22.62 13.53 3.61
CA ARG A 97 22.77 14.11 2.27
C ARG A 97 23.87 15.18 2.24
N GLU A 98 23.87 16.09 3.21
CA GLU A 98 24.87 17.15 3.32
C GLU A 98 26.28 16.60 3.55
N ASN A 99 26.43 15.63 4.46
CA ASN A 99 27.72 15.00 4.70
C ASN A 99 28.24 14.31 3.43
N LEU A 100 27.41 13.57 2.70
CA LEU A 100 27.79 12.94 1.44
C LEU A 100 28.17 13.97 0.36
N TYR A 101 27.47 15.10 0.29
CA TYR A 101 27.82 16.18 -0.63
C TYR A 101 29.23 16.71 -0.35
N GLN A 102 29.57 16.92 0.93
CA GLN A 102 30.92 17.33 1.33
C GLN A 102 31.99 16.31 0.93
N LEU A 103 31.68 15.02 1.08
CA LEU A 103 32.62 13.95 0.74
C LEU A 103 32.79 13.75 -0.77
N GLU A 104 31.74 13.87 -1.57
CA GLU A 104 31.80 13.60 -3.01
C GLU A 104 32.27 14.82 -3.81
N ILE A 105 31.80 16.03 -3.44
CA ILE A 105 32.02 17.24 -4.23
C ILE A 105 33.20 18.07 -3.71
N TYR A 106 33.30 18.26 -2.39
CA TYR A 106 34.32 19.14 -1.82
C TYR A 106 35.65 18.42 -1.52
N ARG A 107 35.63 17.18 -1.02
CA ARG A 107 36.86 16.42 -0.71
C ARG A 107 37.86 16.36 -1.88
N PRO A 108 37.48 16.03 -3.13
CA PRO A 108 38.45 15.96 -4.22
C PRO A 108 39.15 17.30 -4.47
N ARG A 109 38.42 18.42 -4.34
CA ARG A 109 38.96 19.78 -4.48
C ARG A 109 39.96 20.10 -3.37
N TYR A 110 39.69 19.68 -2.14
CA TYR A 110 40.60 19.86 -1.02
C TYR A 110 41.88 19.02 -1.17
N ILE A 111 41.75 17.77 -1.64
CA ILE A 111 42.92 16.92 -1.92
C ILE A 111 43.78 17.54 -3.02
N GLN A 112 43.16 18.10 -4.07
CA GLN A 112 43.88 18.80 -5.13
C GLN A 112 44.62 20.03 -4.60
N TYR A 113 43.94 20.87 -3.82
CA TYR A 113 44.56 22.05 -3.21
C TYR A 113 45.73 21.69 -2.30
N ARG A 114 45.60 20.65 -1.46
CA ARG A 114 46.68 20.15 -0.59
C ARG A 114 47.93 19.71 -1.37
N ARG A 115 47.78 19.25 -2.62
CA ARG A 115 48.91 18.85 -3.47
C ARG A 115 49.68 20.05 -4.03
N SER A 116 49.05 21.23 -4.12
CA SER A 116 49.64 22.44 -4.72
C SER A 116 49.89 23.58 -3.72
N ALA A 117 49.47 23.45 -2.46
CA ALA A 117 49.57 24.47 -1.42
C ALA A 117 50.34 23.97 -0.18
N GLY A 118 50.65 24.88 0.76
CA GLY A 118 51.32 24.54 2.03
C GLY A 118 52.68 25.22 2.22
N ALA A 119 52.98 26.23 1.41
CA ALA A 119 54.21 27.02 1.52
C ALA A 119 54.14 27.97 2.72
N THR A 120 52.94 28.43 3.09
CA THR A 120 52.73 29.34 4.23
C THR A 120 52.08 28.65 5.43
N ASP A 121 52.30 29.18 6.63
CA ASP A 121 51.66 28.65 7.85
C ASP A 121 50.14 28.83 7.84
N TYR A 122 49.64 29.87 7.16
CA TYR A 122 48.22 30.06 6.90
C TYR A 122 47.62 28.89 6.10
N GLU A 123 48.26 28.51 4.98
CA GLU A 123 47.81 27.39 4.16
C GLU A 123 47.84 26.06 4.92
N LYS A 124 48.86 25.85 5.77
CA LYS A 124 48.95 24.64 6.63
C LYS A 124 47.82 24.57 7.65
N ASP A 125 47.49 25.68 8.32
CA ASP A 125 46.33 25.71 9.25
C ASP A 125 45.02 25.45 8.50
N TYR A 126 44.88 26.04 7.32
CA TYR A 126 43.68 25.88 6.48
C TYR A 126 43.49 24.43 6.01
N ILE A 127 44.57 23.75 5.60
CA ILE A 127 44.55 22.32 5.26
C ILE A 127 44.10 21.47 6.46
N LYS A 128 44.63 21.73 7.67
CA LYS A 128 44.21 21.01 8.89
C LYS A 128 42.73 21.19 9.19
N ARG A 129 42.16 22.38 8.94
CA ARG A 129 40.72 22.62 9.10
C ARG A 129 39.91 21.78 8.11
N PHE A 130 40.34 21.68 6.85
CA PHE A 130 39.67 20.83 5.87
C PHE A 130 39.72 19.34 6.24
N GLU A 131 40.85 18.85 6.73
CA GLU A 131 40.96 17.46 7.20
C GLU A 131 39.97 17.18 8.35
N ARG A 132 39.79 18.13 9.28
CA ARG A 132 38.77 18.02 10.34
C ARG A 132 37.34 18.01 9.79
N ILE A 133 37.04 18.84 8.79
CA ILE A 133 35.70 18.87 8.15
C ILE A 133 35.41 17.53 7.47
N ILE A 134 36.38 17.01 6.70
CA ILE A 134 36.27 15.73 6.01
C ILE A 134 36.06 14.59 7.01
N ALA A 135 36.85 14.53 8.08
CA ALA A 135 36.73 13.50 9.11
C ALA A 135 35.37 13.55 9.82
N ARG A 136 34.87 14.76 10.12
CA ARG A 136 33.52 14.95 10.68
C ARG A 136 32.43 14.50 9.71
N ALA A 137 32.57 14.77 8.41
CA ALA A 137 31.62 14.32 7.41
C ALA A 137 31.63 12.79 7.25
N GLU A 138 32.78 12.12 7.32
CA GLU A 138 32.87 10.65 7.35
C GLU A 138 32.14 10.06 8.56
N GLN A 139 32.44 10.60 9.75
CA GLN A 139 31.78 10.20 10.98
C GLN A 139 30.27 10.44 10.89
N GLY A 140 29.85 11.62 10.42
CA GLY A 140 28.44 11.98 10.28
C GLY A 140 27.69 11.12 9.25
N VAL A 141 28.35 10.58 8.22
CA VAL A 141 27.73 9.57 7.33
C VAL A 141 27.50 8.27 8.09
N ALA A 142 28.48 7.79 8.85
CA ALA A 142 28.36 6.54 9.61
C ALA A 142 27.27 6.63 10.68
N GLU A 143 27.26 7.72 11.46
CA GLU A 143 26.25 7.99 12.48
C GLU A 143 24.87 8.14 11.85
N GLY A 144 24.73 8.96 10.81
CA GLY A 144 23.45 9.18 10.13
C GLY A 144 22.86 7.90 9.53
N MET A 145 23.70 6.98 9.03
CA MET A 145 23.25 5.67 8.56
C MET A 145 22.66 4.81 9.68
N GLU A 146 23.34 4.71 10.81
CA GLU A 146 22.88 3.88 11.92
C GLU A 146 21.64 4.49 12.61
N GLU A 147 21.61 5.80 12.80
CA GLU A 147 20.47 6.53 13.36
C GLU A 147 19.23 6.36 12.47
N THR A 148 19.38 6.60 11.15
CA THR A 148 18.29 6.39 10.18
C THR A 148 17.80 4.95 10.21
N ARG A 149 18.71 3.96 10.25
CA ARG A 149 18.35 2.54 10.33
C ARG A 149 17.58 2.21 11.60
N SER A 150 17.99 2.76 12.74
CA SER A 150 17.28 2.56 14.00
C SER A 150 15.87 3.15 13.95
N LEU A 151 15.72 4.37 13.42
CA LEU A 151 14.43 5.02 13.28
C LEU A 151 13.47 4.23 12.38
N TYR A 152 13.94 3.72 11.24
CA TYR A 152 13.11 2.86 10.40
C TYR A 152 12.75 1.55 11.09
N ARG A 153 13.68 0.90 11.78
CA ARG A 153 13.38 -0.33 12.53
C ARG A 153 12.24 -0.11 13.52
N ASP A 154 12.28 1.01 14.25
CA ASP A 154 11.29 1.36 15.25
C ASP A 154 9.95 1.73 14.57
N ALA A 155 9.99 2.48 13.45
CA ALA A 155 8.81 2.79 12.63
C ALA A 155 8.13 1.51 12.12
N MET A 156 8.92 0.55 11.61
CA MET A 156 8.44 -0.71 11.05
C MET A 156 7.83 -1.60 12.14
N ALA A 157 8.34 -1.53 13.38
CA ALA A 157 7.74 -2.21 14.52
C ALA A 157 6.37 -1.59 14.88
N GLN A 158 6.28 -0.27 14.95
CA GLN A 158 5.03 0.45 15.25
C GLN A 158 3.96 0.22 14.18
N LEU A 159 4.33 0.15 12.90
CA LEU A 159 3.39 -0.18 11.83
C LEU A 159 2.71 -1.53 12.03
N ILE A 160 3.40 -2.51 12.63
CA ILE A 160 2.77 -3.81 12.92
C ILE A 160 1.65 -3.65 13.95
N ASP A 161 1.83 -2.80 14.96
CA ASP A 161 0.78 -2.53 15.94
C ASP A 161 -0.39 -1.76 15.33
N LEU A 162 -0.10 -0.78 14.47
CA LEU A 162 -1.14 -0.10 13.67
C LEU A 162 -1.93 -1.07 12.80
N PHE A 163 -1.26 -2.05 12.17
CA PHE A 163 -1.96 -3.07 11.39
C PHE A 163 -2.87 -3.95 12.26
N LYS A 164 -2.48 -4.28 13.49
CA LYS A 164 -3.31 -5.08 14.41
C LYS A 164 -4.58 -4.33 14.80
N GLU A 165 -4.45 -3.05 15.14
CA GLU A 165 -5.57 -2.20 15.55
C GLU A 165 -6.63 -2.07 14.45
N ASN A 166 -6.23 -2.21 13.19
CA ASN A 166 -7.09 -2.04 12.03
C ASN A 166 -7.30 -3.35 11.25
N ALA A 167 -7.00 -4.52 11.82
CA ALA A 167 -7.03 -5.80 11.11
C ALA A 167 -8.42 -6.23 10.63
N GLU A 168 -9.49 -5.69 11.22
CA GLU A 168 -10.88 -5.92 10.78
C GLU A 168 -11.43 -4.82 9.87
N ASP A 169 -10.70 -3.72 9.68
CA ASP A 169 -11.12 -2.64 8.78
C ASP A 169 -10.96 -3.08 7.31
N PRO A 170 -12.02 -3.05 6.48
CA PRO A 170 -11.95 -3.57 5.13
C PRO A 170 -10.93 -2.86 4.23
N PHE A 171 -10.65 -1.57 4.41
CA PHE A 171 -9.66 -0.85 3.61
C PHE A 171 -8.23 -1.23 4.00
N TRP A 172 -7.97 -1.45 5.29
CA TRP A 172 -6.68 -1.96 5.75
C TRP A 172 -6.44 -3.41 5.31
N VAL A 173 -7.47 -4.25 5.35
CA VAL A 173 -7.38 -5.61 4.83
C VAL A 173 -7.02 -5.61 3.34
N ARG A 174 -7.73 -4.81 2.51
CA ARG A 174 -7.38 -4.66 1.08
C ARG A 174 -5.93 -4.19 0.92
N PHE A 175 -5.55 -3.12 1.63
CA PHE A 175 -4.21 -2.55 1.56
C PHE A 175 -3.12 -3.59 1.85
N LEU A 176 -3.24 -4.32 2.96
CA LEU A 176 -2.25 -5.32 3.37
C LEU A 176 -2.13 -6.45 2.33
N LEU A 177 -3.26 -6.94 1.82
CA LEU A 177 -3.29 -7.99 0.81
C LEU A 177 -2.71 -7.53 -0.54
N GLU A 178 -2.90 -6.27 -0.93
CA GLU A 178 -2.36 -5.70 -2.17
C GLU A 178 -0.88 -5.38 -2.07
N GLN A 179 -0.47 -4.87 -0.91
CA GLN A 179 0.91 -4.48 -0.64
C GLN A 179 1.75 -5.64 -0.10
N GLU A 180 1.31 -6.89 -0.24
CA GLU A 180 2.05 -8.07 0.24
C GLU A 180 3.49 -8.08 -0.28
N ILE A 181 3.71 -7.79 -1.57
CA ILE A 181 5.05 -7.74 -2.17
C ILE A 181 5.91 -6.63 -1.54
N LEU A 182 5.32 -5.46 -1.26
CA LEU A 182 6.02 -4.36 -0.62
C LEU A 182 6.39 -4.71 0.84
N LEU A 183 5.46 -5.33 1.56
CA LEU A 183 5.71 -5.85 2.92
C LEU A 183 6.81 -6.93 2.90
N GLN A 184 6.87 -7.79 1.88
CA GLN A 184 7.95 -8.76 1.73
C GLN A 184 9.30 -8.11 1.48
N LYS A 185 9.36 -6.98 0.76
CA LYS A 185 10.61 -6.22 0.58
C LYS A 185 11.07 -5.62 1.91
N VAL A 186 10.16 -5.05 2.69
CA VAL A 186 10.47 -4.38 3.97
C VAL A 186 10.85 -5.39 5.05
N TYR A 187 9.99 -6.38 5.32
CA TYR A 187 10.12 -7.29 6.46
C TYR A 187 10.80 -8.62 6.11
N GLY A 188 10.90 -8.95 4.82
CA GLY A 188 11.31 -10.26 4.35
C GLY A 188 10.15 -11.28 4.32
N PRO A 189 10.18 -12.28 3.41
CA PRO A 189 9.06 -13.18 3.16
C PRO A 189 8.69 -14.09 4.34
N LYS A 190 9.62 -14.38 5.24
CA LYS A 190 9.33 -15.14 6.47
C LYS A 190 8.50 -14.30 7.45
N ARG A 191 8.99 -13.10 7.77
CA ARG A 191 8.34 -12.19 8.71
C ARG A 191 7.01 -11.65 8.18
N THR A 192 6.88 -11.38 6.87
CA THR A 192 5.58 -11.02 6.30
C THR A 192 4.54 -12.11 6.50
N ARG A 193 4.90 -13.39 6.32
CA ARG A 193 3.99 -14.50 6.62
C ARG A 193 3.60 -14.55 8.10
N GLU A 194 4.54 -14.27 9.00
CA GLU A 194 4.26 -14.18 10.45
C GLU A 194 3.32 -13.01 10.77
N ILE A 195 3.53 -11.84 10.16
CA ILE A 195 2.63 -10.70 10.28
C ILE A 195 1.22 -11.07 9.78
N PHE A 196 1.08 -11.70 8.61
CA PHE A 196 -0.24 -12.09 8.10
C PHE A 196 -0.92 -13.13 9.00
N ARG A 197 -0.16 -14.09 9.56
CA ARG A 197 -0.70 -15.02 10.57
C ARG A 197 -1.09 -14.32 11.87
N LEU A 198 -0.37 -13.27 12.25
CA LEU A 198 -0.68 -12.49 13.46
C LEU A 198 -1.95 -11.66 13.27
N LEU A 199 -2.11 -11.04 12.10
CA LEU A 199 -3.23 -10.16 11.78
C LEU A 199 -4.51 -10.94 11.45
N PHE A 200 -4.38 -12.00 10.67
CA PHE A 200 -5.53 -12.77 10.16
C PHE A 200 -5.67 -14.14 10.82
N GLY A 201 -4.77 -14.54 11.72
CA GLY A 201 -4.84 -15.81 12.43
C GLY A 201 -4.80 -17.01 11.48
N LYS A 202 -5.71 -17.95 11.73
CA LYS A 202 -6.02 -19.07 10.82
C LYS A 202 -7.03 -18.67 9.73
N ASP A 203 -7.58 -17.46 9.78
CA ASP A 203 -8.69 -16.98 8.96
C ASP A 203 -8.23 -16.04 7.84
N LEU A 204 -7.17 -16.41 7.11
CA LEU A 204 -6.82 -15.76 5.84
C LEU A 204 -8.00 -15.81 4.85
N LEU A 205 -8.86 -16.81 4.98
CA LEU A 205 -10.15 -16.92 4.31
C LEU A 205 -11.05 -15.71 4.61
N LYS A 206 -11.22 -15.35 5.89
CA LYS A 206 -12.01 -14.19 6.33
C LYS A 206 -11.42 -12.90 5.77
N ALA A 207 -10.09 -12.75 5.78
CA ALA A 207 -9.43 -11.58 5.20
C ALA A 207 -9.72 -11.42 3.69
N TYR A 208 -9.60 -12.52 2.92
CA TYR A 208 -9.98 -12.52 1.50
C TYR A 208 -11.47 -12.27 1.29
N HIS A 209 -12.33 -12.78 2.17
CA HIS A 209 -13.77 -12.52 2.11
C HIS A 209 -14.09 -11.04 2.36
N ILE A 210 -13.52 -10.44 3.41
CA ILE A 210 -13.66 -9.01 3.73
C ILE A 210 -13.20 -8.15 2.56
N ALA A 211 -12.01 -8.42 2.00
CA ALA A 211 -11.52 -7.67 0.83
C ALA A 211 -12.45 -7.81 -0.38
N GLY A 212 -12.94 -9.02 -0.66
CA GLY A 212 -13.86 -9.28 -1.77
C GLY A 212 -15.19 -8.53 -1.61
N GLN A 213 -15.78 -8.59 -0.41
CA GLN A 213 -17.04 -7.89 -0.11
C GLN A 213 -16.87 -6.39 -0.22
N SER A 214 -15.79 -5.88 0.35
CA SER A 214 -15.47 -4.45 0.29
C SER A 214 -15.36 -3.99 -1.17
N TYR A 215 -14.65 -4.73 -2.03
CA TYR A 215 -14.57 -4.41 -3.46
C TYR A 215 -15.91 -4.51 -4.19
N LEU A 216 -16.75 -5.47 -3.83
CA LEU A 216 -18.09 -5.62 -4.36
C LEU A 216 -18.97 -4.40 -4.03
N GLU A 217 -18.93 -3.92 -2.78
CA GLU A 217 -19.62 -2.71 -2.32
C GLU A 217 -19.14 -1.46 -3.08
N SER A 218 -17.86 -1.43 -3.48
CA SER A 218 -17.29 -0.36 -4.30
C SER A 218 -17.52 -0.51 -5.81
N GLY A 219 -18.18 -1.59 -6.25
CA GLY A 219 -18.46 -1.86 -7.68
C GLY A 219 -17.25 -2.35 -8.50
N HIS A 220 -16.12 -2.67 -7.88
CA HIS A 220 -14.95 -3.24 -8.56
C HIS A 220 -15.06 -4.76 -8.64
N TYR A 221 -15.94 -5.24 -9.53
CA TYR A 221 -16.33 -6.65 -9.58
C TYR A 221 -15.20 -7.63 -9.98
N ASP A 222 -14.24 -7.16 -10.77
CA ASP A 222 -13.05 -7.92 -11.15
C ASP A 222 -12.16 -8.21 -9.92
N LEU A 223 -11.87 -7.19 -9.12
CA LEU A 223 -11.12 -7.31 -7.88
C LEU A 223 -11.89 -8.10 -6.82
N ALA A 224 -13.20 -7.87 -6.69
CA ALA A 224 -14.06 -8.66 -5.81
C ALA A 224 -14.00 -10.15 -6.18
N SER A 225 -14.15 -10.48 -7.48
CA SER A 225 -14.07 -11.85 -7.97
C SER A 225 -12.70 -12.47 -7.69
N LEU A 226 -11.61 -11.71 -7.90
CA LEU A 226 -10.25 -12.15 -7.59
C LEU A 226 -10.12 -12.56 -6.11
N TYR A 227 -10.52 -11.70 -5.18
CA TYR A 227 -10.38 -11.97 -3.74
C TYR A 227 -11.29 -13.09 -3.26
N PHE A 228 -12.54 -13.16 -3.71
CA PHE A 228 -13.38 -14.33 -3.42
C PHE A 228 -12.80 -15.62 -4.00
N SER A 229 -12.14 -15.58 -5.16
CA SER A 229 -11.43 -16.76 -5.69
C SER A 229 -10.27 -17.19 -4.80
N LYS A 230 -9.56 -16.24 -4.15
CA LYS A 230 -8.50 -16.55 -3.19
C LYS A 230 -9.09 -17.24 -1.95
N SER A 231 -10.24 -16.73 -1.46
CA SER A 231 -10.98 -17.31 -0.34
C SER A 231 -11.47 -18.74 -0.66
N LEU A 232 -12.08 -18.96 -1.84
CA LEU A 232 -12.54 -20.28 -2.29
C LEU A 232 -11.42 -21.32 -2.51
N ARG A 233 -10.16 -20.88 -2.71
CA ARG A 233 -9.03 -21.82 -2.75
C ARG A 233 -8.69 -22.38 -1.37
N LEU A 234 -9.05 -21.66 -0.30
CA LEU A 234 -8.87 -22.09 1.08
C LEU A 234 -10.05 -22.95 1.55
N ASP A 235 -11.28 -22.57 1.18
CA ASP A 235 -12.48 -23.37 1.39
C ASP A 235 -13.39 -23.35 0.14
N PRO A 236 -13.31 -24.39 -0.72
CA PRO A 236 -14.14 -24.50 -1.91
C PRO A 236 -15.64 -24.65 -1.63
N HIS A 237 -16.02 -25.02 -0.40
CA HIS A 237 -17.40 -25.33 -0.04
C HIS A 237 -18.10 -24.19 0.71
N HIS A 238 -17.45 -23.03 0.85
CA HIS A 238 -18.04 -21.85 1.47
C HIS A 238 -19.11 -21.20 0.58
N ASN A 239 -20.36 -21.63 0.74
CA ASN A 239 -21.51 -21.23 -0.09
C ASN A 239 -21.62 -19.72 -0.30
N ASP A 240 -21.50 -18.91 0.76
CA ASP A 240 -21.65 -17.45 0.65
C ASP A 240 -20.53 -16.83 -0.21
N THR A 241 -19.31 -17.37 -0.12
CA THR A 241 -18.17 -16.87 -0.90
C THR A 241 -18.33 -17.31 -2.36
N PHE A 242 -18.87 -18.50 -2.61
CA PHE A 242 -19.18 -18.96 -3.96
C PHE A 242 -20.25 -18.09 -4.63
N LEU A 243 -21.30 -17.72 -3.89
CA LEU A 243 -22.34 -16.79 -4.36
C LEU A 243 -21.71 -15.47 -4.77
N LEU A 244 -20.98 -14.83 -3.86
CA LEU A 244 -20.38 -13.51 -4.09
C LEU A 244 -19.31 -13.54 -5.19
N HIS A 245 -18.55 -14.64 -5.30
CA HIS A 245 -17.62 -14.85 -6.42
C HIS A 245 -18.35 -14.90 -7.75
N SER A 246 -19.40 -15.72 -7.86
CA SER A 246 -20.16 -15.92 -9.09
C SER A 246 -20.92 -14.67 -9.51
N LEU A 247 -21.51 -13.96 -8.53
CA LEU A 247 -22.11 -12.63 -8.71
C LEU A 247 -21.07 -11.65 -9.28
N SER A 248 -19.96 -11.46 -8.57
CA SER A 248 -18.89 -10.53 -8.97
C SER A 248 -18.38 -10.85 -10.38
N ARG A 249 -18.11 -12.13 -10.68
CA ARG A 249 -17.63 -12.52 -12.01
C ARG A 249 -18.67 -12.29 -13.11
N GLY A 250 -19.95 -12.51 -12.80
CA GLY A 250 -21.05 -12.25 -13.72
C GLY A 250 -21.25 -10.76 -14.00
N MET A 251 -21.20 -9.92 -12.95
CA MET A 251 -21.27 -8.47 -13.07
C MET A 251 -20.09 -7.90 -13.86
N SER A 252 -18.86 -8.35 -13.59
CA SER A 252 -17.68 -7.97 -14.36
C SER A 252 -17.85 -8.29 -15.86
N ALA A 253 -18.35 -9.48 -16.18
CA ALA A 253 -18.63 -9.88 -17.55
C ALA A 253 -19.76 -9.07 -18.21
N TYR A 254 -20.80 -8.70 -17.46
CA TYR A 254 -21.88 -7.84 -17.93
C TYR A 254 -21.35 -6.47 -18.35
N TYR A 255 -20.57 -5.80 -17.49
CA TYR A 255 -19.98 -4.49 -17.81
C TYR A 255 -18.91 -4.55 -18.93
N GLN A 256 -18.40 -5.74 -19.25
CA GLN A 256 -17.54 -5.99 -20.41
C GLN A 256 -18.33 -6.39 -21.67
N ASN A 257 -19.66 -6.25 -21.67
CA ASN A 257 -20.58 -6.68 -22.75
C ASN A 257 -20.45 -8.16 -23.13
N SER A 258 -19.96 -9.01 -22.22
CA SER A 258 -19.82 -10.44 -22.43
C SER A 258 -21.01 -11.20 -21.86
N TYR A 259 -22.21 -10.95 -22.41
CA TYR A 259 -23.47 -11.51 -21.91
C TYR A 259 -23.49 -13.04 -21.78
N PRO A 260 -22.94 -13.84 -22.72
CA PRO A 260 -22.88 -15.29 -22.55
C PRO A 260 -22.08 -15.72 -21.31
N LYS A 261 -20.99 -15.01 -20.99
CA LYS A 261 -20.18 -15.27 -19.79
C LYS A 261 -20.91 -14.83 -18.52
N ALA A 262 -21.59 -13.68 -18.56
CA ALA A 262 -22.38 -13.17 -17.45
C ALA A 262 -23.49 -14.16 -17.07
N LEU A 263 -24.33 -14.55 -18.03
CA LEU A 263 -25.40 -15.53 -17.85
C LEU A 263 -24.88 -16.89 -17.40
N SER A 264 -23.71 -17.32 -17.90
CA SER A 264 -23.08 -18.56 -17.42
C SER A 264 -22.64 -18.50 -15.96
N CYS A 265 -22.21 -17.33 -15.47
CA CYS A 265 -21.83 -17.16 -14.07
C CYS A 265 -23.07 -17.12 -13.17
N PHE A 266 -24.09 -16.35 -13.57
CA PHE A 266 -25.36 -16.25 -12.86
C PHE A 266 -26.11 -17.59 -12.82
N GLY A 267 -26.05 -18.38 -13.90
CA GLY A 267 -26.65 -19.72 -13.95
C GLY A 267 -26.06 -20.71 -12.94
N LYS A 268 -24.85 -20.48 -12.42
CA LYS A 268 -24.31 -21.31 -11.33
C LYS A 268 -25.08 -21.11 -10.02
N LEU A 269 -25.77 -19.99 -9.88
CA LEU A 269 -26.47 -19.67 -8.64
C LEU A 269 -27.75 -20.48 -8.46
N THR A 270 -28.36 -20.96 -9.54
CA THR A 270 -29.61 -21.73 -9.48
C THR A 270 -29.41 -23.19 -9.04
N ALA A 271 -28.17 -23.67 -9.05
CA ALA A 271 -27.81 -25.04 -8.66
C ALA A 271 -27.63 -25.24 -7.15
N LEU A 272 -27.72 -24.18 -6.34
CA LEU A 272 -27.37 -24.21 -4.92
C LEU A 272 -28.58 -23.92 -4.02
N LYS A 273 -28.55 -24.51 -2.82
CA LYS A 273 -29.52 -24.23 -1.75
C LYS A 273 -28.96 -23.12 -0.86
N TRP A 274 -29.69 -22.02 -0.75
CA TRP A 274 -29.22 -20.79 -0.09
C TRP A 274 -29.87 -20.55 1.27
N SER A 275 -29.17 -19.84 2.17
CA SER A 275 -29.74 -19.32 3.42
C SER A 275 -30.39 -17.94 3.20
N LEU A 276 -31.45 -17.60 3.95
CA LEU A 276 -32.54 -16.73 3.46
C LEU A 276 -32.34 -15.20 3.42
N LYS A 277 -31.44 -14.59 4.22
CA LYS A 277 -31.50 -13.11 4.41
C LYS A 277 -30.45 -12.32 3.64
N ALA A 278 -29.17 -12.70 3.73
CA ALA A 278 -28.06 -12.04 3.04
C ALA A 278 -27.88 -12.49 1.58
N THR A 279 -28.83 -13.27 1.05
CA THR A 279 -28.82 -13.82 -0.33
C THR A 279 -29.83 -13.07 -1.22
N ARG A 280 -30.84 -12.45 -0.61
CA ARG A 280 -32.00 -11.91 -1.33
C ARG A 280 -31.65 -10.69 -2.19
N GLU A 281 -30.91 -9.75 -1.63
CA GLU A 281 -30.50 -8.52 -2.33
C GLU A 281 -29.60 -8.83 -3.55
N GLN A 282 -28.65 -9.75 -3.37
CA GLN A 282 -27.74 -10.18 -4.42
C GLN A 282 -28.49 -10.90 -5.53
N LEU A 283 -29.43 -11.80 -5.19
CA LEU A 283 -30.24 -12.50 -6.18
C LEU A 283 -31.20 -11.55 -6.92
N GLN A 284 -31.80 -10.57 -6.23
CA GLN A 284 -32.59 -9.50 -6.86
C GLN A 284 -31.75 -8.74 -7.89
N ARG A 285 -30.53 -8.36 -7.52
CA ARG A 285 -29.60 -7.69 -8.42
C ARG A 285 -29.26 -8.54 -9.65
N VAL A 286 -29.05 -9.85 -9.48
CA VAL A 286 -28.80 -10.76 -10.61
C VAL A 286 -30.03 -10.87 -11.51
N GLU A 287 -31.22 -11.00 -10.94
CA GLU A 287 -32.48 -11.04 -11.69
C GLU A 287 -32.64 -9.78 -12.56
N GLU A 288 -32.47 -8.59 -11.96
CA GLU A 288 -32.55 -7.31 -12.68
C GLU A 288 -31.56 -7.24 -13.84
N VAL A 289 -30.31 -7.65 -13.61
CA VAL A 289 -29.27 -7.65 -14.65
C VAL A 289 -29.59 -8.67 -15.75
N CYS A 290 -30.13 -9.85 -15.41
CA CYS A 290 -30.57 -10.81 -16.42
C CYS A 290 -31.72 -10.23 -17.29
N ARG A 291 -32.67 -9.51 -16.69
CA ARG A 291 -33.73 -8.81 -17.45
C ARG A 291 -33.15 -7.73 -18.37
N LYS A 292 -32.17 -6.94 -17.89
CA LYS A 292 -31.47 -5.94 -18.71
C LYS A 292 -30.75 -6.58 -19.90
N ILE A 293 -29.99 -7.65 -19.66
CA ILE A 293 -29.32 -8.44 -20.71
C ILE A 293 -30.35 -8.92 -21.74
N SER A 294 -31.53 -9.38 -21.31
CA SER A 294 -32.58 -9.82 -22.24
C SER A 294 -33.04 -8.72 -23.18
N VAL A 295 -33.28 -7.52 -22.65
CA VAL A 295 -33.69 -6.34 -23.43
C VAL A 295 -32.58 -5.96 -24.42
N GLU A 296 -31.36 -5.78 -23.92
CA GLU A 296 -30.19 -5.42 -24.73
C GLU A 296 -29.95 -6.44 -25.86
N MET A 297 -30.03 -7.74 -25.57
CA MET A 297 -29.88 -8.79 -26.58
C MET A 297 -31.04 -8.86 -27.58
N LYS A 298 -32.27 -8.46 -27.22
CA LYS A 298 -33.40 -8.37 -28.18
C LYS A 298 -33.15 -7.26 -29.20
N GLU A 299 -32.60 -6.12 -28.75
CA GLU A 299 -32.22 -5.00 -29.61
C GLU A 299 -31.12 -5.40 -30.60
N GLU A 300 -30.14 -6.21 -30.15
CA GLU A 300 -29.08 -6.76 -30.99
C GLU A 300 -29.51 -7.96 -31.88
N LYS A 301 -30.81 -8.28 -31.95
CA LYS A 301 -31.39 -9.46 -32.66
C LYS A 301 -30.89 -10.82 -32.15
N GLY A 302 -30.33 -10.89 -30.95
CA GLY A 302 -29.83 -12.08 -30.26
C GLY A 302 -30.92 -12.92 -29.57
N VAL A 303 -31.93 -13.38 -30.31
CA VAL A 303 -33.16 -14.02 -29.76
C VAL A 303 -32.88 -15.19 -28.80
N ARG A 304 -31.90 -16.05 -29.10
CA ARG A 304 -31.56 -17.20 -28.24
C ARG A 304 -30.95 -16.77 -26.91
N GLY A 305 -30.09 -15.76 -26.92
CA GLY A 305 -29.45 -15.24 -25.71
C GLY A 305 -30.46 -14.50 -24.82
N ALA A 306 -31.35 -13.72 -25.43
CA ALA A 306 -32.42 -13.05 -24.72
C ALA A 306 -33.37 -14.02 -24.00
N ARG A 307 -33.81 -15.09 -24.68
CA ARG A 307 -34.64 -16.14 -24.06
C ARG A 307 -33.93 -16.82 -22.88
N ARG A 308 -32.62 -17.05 -22.99
CA ARG A 308 -31.82 -17.62 -21.90
C ARG A 308 -31.75 -16.67 -20.71
N ALA A 309 -31.62 -15.37 -20.96
CA ALA A 309 -31.60 -14.34 -19.94
C ALA A 309 -32.95 -14.22 -19.22
N ASP A 310 -34.07 -14.20 -19.95
CA ASP A 310 -35.43 -14.22 -19.40
C ASP A 310 -35.66 -15.45 -18.52
N SER A 311 -35.34 -16.65 -19.03
CA SER A 311 -35.50 -17.90 -18.29
C SER A 311 -34.67 -17.92 -16.99
N LEU A 312 -33.45 -17.39 -17.04
CA LEU A 312 -32.60 -17.31 -15.86
C LEU A 312 -33.13 -16.31 -14.83
N ALA A 313 -33.63 -15.15 -15.29
CA ALA A 313 -34.28 -14.17 -14.41
C ALA A 313 -35.49 -14.79 -13.69
N GLU A 314 -36.35 -15.52 -14.41
CA GLU A 314 -37.51 -16.21 -13.80
C GLU A 314 -37.09 -17.27 -12.77
N GLN A 315 -36.05 -18.05 -13.06
CA GLN A 315 -35.53 -19.04 -12.12
C GLN A 315 -35.03 -18.40 -10.83
N ILE A 316 -34.29 -17.30 -10.95
CA ILE A 316 -33.76 -16.56 -9.79
C ILE A 316 -34.88 -15.86 -9.02
N GLY A 317 -35.86 -15.28 -9.72
CA GLY A 317 -37.02 -14.66 -9.08
C GLY A 317 -37.85 -15.63 -8.25
N LYS A 318 -37.93 -16.91 -8.63
CA LYS A 318 -38.58 -17.97 -7.82
C LYS A 318 -37.84 -18.32 -6.53
N MET A 319 -36.59 -17.88 -6.38
CA MET A 319 -35.75 -18.14 -5.21
C MET A 319 -35.80 -17.00 -4.17
N LEU A 320 -36.51 -15.90 -4.46
CA LEU A 320 -36.63 -14.68 -3.65
C LEU A 320 -37.85 -14.65 -2.72
#